data_AF-A0A386ZAR3-F1
#
_entry.id   AF-A0A386ZAR3-F1
#
_cell.length_a   1.000
_cell.length_b   1.000
_cell.length_c   1.000
_cell.angle_alpha   90.00
_cell.angle_beta   90.00
_cell.angle_gamma   90.00
#
_symmetry.space_group_name_H-M   'P 1'
#
loop_
_entity.id
_entity.type
_entity.pdbx_description
1 polymer ?
#
loop_
_entity_poly.entity_id
_entity_poly.type
_entity_poly.pdbx_seq_one_letter_code
_entity_poly.pdbx_strand_id
1 'polypeptide(L)'
;MELLLPLLLVALLIPMFLNVRRQKQEMAKVSEMRDNLKVGDQVVTTSGLFATVVDIDTEDDTVDLEIAEDVVTTWKRTAILEIRPAATEDTEAETETVTEVAADAPAQIAEVADDAPKLTKD
;
A
#
# COMPACT_ATOMS: atom_id res chain seq x y z
N MET A 1 2.27 -27.42 36.49
CA MET A 1 1.31 -26.35 36.13
C MET A 1 1.93 -24.95 36.24
N GLU A 2 2.91 -24.71 37.12
CA GLU A 2 3.53 -23.37 37.30
C GLU A 2 4.38 -22.88 36.10
N LEU A 3 4.94 -23.78 35.30
CA LEU A 3 5.69 -23.43 34.08
C LEU A 3 4.80 -23.26 32.83
N LEU A 4 3.53 -23.63 32.90
CA LEU A 4 2.62 -23.58 31.74
C LEU A 4 2.18 -22.14 31.44
N LEU A 5 1.96 -21.34 32.49
CA LEU A 5 1.64 -19.91 32.39
C LEU A 5 2.76 -19.07 31.74
N PRO A 6 4.04 -19.14 32.18
CA PRO A 6 5.13 -18.40 31.53
C PRO A 6 5.44 -18.93 30.13
N LEU A 7 5.32 -20.24 29.88
CA LEU A 7 5.53 -20.82 28.54
C LEU A 7 4.46 -20.36 27.54
N LEU A 8 3.20 -20.29 27.95
CA LEU A 8 2.11 -19.75 27.13
C LEU A 8 2.33 -18.27 26.83
N LEU A 9 2.75 -17.47 27.82
CA LEU A 9 3.06 -16.04 27.63
C LEU A 9 4.16 -15.84 26.57
N VAL A 10 5.26 -16.59 26.66
CA VAL A 10 6.35 -16.51 25.68
C VAL A 10 5.88 -16.97 24.29
N ALA A 11 5.09 -18.05 24.21
CA ALA A 11 4.53 -18.54 22.96
C ALA A 11 3.60 -17.53 22.26
N LEU A 12 2.90 -16.67 23.02
CA LEU A 12 2.06 -15.61 22.47
C LEU A 12 2.86 -14.36 22.05
N LEU A 13 3.86 -13.97 22.84
CA LEU A 13 4.59 -12.72 22.65
C LEU A 13 5.59 -12.77 21.48
N ILE A 14 6.22 -13.91 21.24
CA ILE A 14 7.19 -14.08 20.14
C ILE A 14 6.58 -13.78 18.76
N PRO A 15 5.47 -14.42 18.34
CA PRO A 15 4.88 -14.14 17.02
C PRO A 15 4.34 -12.72 16.93
N MET A 16 3.79 -12.16 18.02
CA MET A 16 3.32 -10.77 18.05
C MET A 16 4.45 -9.77 17.79
N PHE A 17 5.61 -9.95 18.42
CA PHE A 17 6.77 -9.08 18.24
C PHE A 17 7.34 -9.16 16.81
N LEU A 18 7.40 -10.36 16.24
CA LEU A 18 7.82 -10.55 14.85
C LEU A 18 6.85 -9.88 13.87
N ASN A 19 5.55 -9.98 14.11
CA ASN A 19 4.53 -9.39 13.24
C ASN A 19 4.59 -7.85 13.23
N VAL A 20 4.75 -7.23 14.41
CA VAL A 20 4.92 -5.77 14.52
C VAL A 20 6.17 -5.30 13.78
N ARG A 21 7.28 -6.04 13.86
CA ARG A 21 8.51 -5.69 13.15
C ARG A 21 8.37 -5.78 11.63
N ARG A 22 7.57 -6.71 11.11
CA ARG A 22 7.30 -6.85 9.66
C ARG A 22 6.42 -5.71 9.16
N GLN A 23 5.32 -5.41 9.85
CA GLN A 23 4.43 -4.29 9.49
C GLN A 23 5.16 -2.95 9.45
N LYS A 24 6.05 -2.69 10.43
CA LYS A 24 6.87 -1.46 10.42
C LYS A 24 7.78 -1.35 9.21
N GLN A 25 8.35 -2.47 8.74
CA GLN A 25 9.21 -2.47 7.56
C GLN A 25 8.41 -2.22 6.28
N GLU A 26 7.23 -2.80 6.14
CA GLU A 26 6.37 -2.57 4.97
C GLU A 26 5.89 -1.12 4.89
N MET A 27 5.48 -0.53 6.03
CA MET A 27 5.13 0.89 6.08
C MET A 27 6.31 1.81 5.75
N ALA A 28 7.52 1.46 6.23
CA ALA A 28 8.73 2.22 5.92
C ALA A 28 9.04 2.19 4.42
N LYS A 29 8.94 1.02 3.77
CA LYS A 29 9.17 0.88 2.31
C LYS A 29 8.18 1.73 1.49
N VAL A 30 6.91 1.75 1.87
CA VAL A 30 5.89 2.55 1.18
C VAL A 30 6.14 4.06 1.36
N SER A 31 6.58 4.47 2.54
CA SER A 31 6.97 5.87 2.79
C SER A 31 8.19 6.26 1.97
N GLU A 32 9.22 5.43 1.96
CA GLU A 32 10.48 5.67 1.25
C GLU A 32 10.26 5.75 -0.27
N MET A 33 9.34 4.94 -0.83
CA MET A 33 8.93 5.07 -2.23
C MET A 33 8.35 6.46 -2.51
N ARG A 34 7.45 6.96 -1.65
CA ARG A 34 6.86 8.29 -1.80
C ARG A 34 7.88 9.40 -1.65
N ASP A 35 8.87 9.23 -0.78
CA ASP A 35 9.95 10.20 -0.56
C ASP A 35 10.82 10.40 -1.81
N ASN A 36 10.91 9.37 -2.66
CA ASN A 36 11.65 9.42 -3.92
C ASN A 36 10.87 10.01 -5.12
N LEU A 37 9.61 10.43 -4.91
CA LEU A 37 8.78 11.03 -5.95
C LEU A 37 9.39 12.34 -6.47
N LYS A 38 9.49 12.48 -7.79
CA LYS A 38 9.99 13.68 -8.45
C LYS A 38 9.00 14.20 -9.48
N VAL A 39 9.10 15.51 -9.73
CA VAL A 39 8.39 16.15 -10.85
C VAL A 39 8.89 15.53 -12.17
N GLY A 40 7.95 15.18 -13.05
CA GLY A 40 8.20 14.51 -14.32
C GLY A 40 8.11 12.98 -14.25
N ASP A 41 8.01 12.37 -13.07
CA ASP A 41 7.82 10.92 -12.96
C ASP A 41 6.43 10.52 -13.49
N GLN A 42 6.37 9.38 -14.19
CA GLN A 42 5.09 8.72 -14.43
C GLN A 42 4.70 7.94 -13.19
N VAL A 43 3.42 7.96 -12.85
CA VAL A 43 2.92 7.27 -11.66
C VAL A 43 1.68 6.47 -11.99
N VAL A 44 1.45 5.44 -11.18
CA VAL A 44 0.17 4.75 -11.10
C VAL A 44 -0.42 5.01 -9.74
N THR A 45 -1.66 5.50 -9.70
CA THR A 45 -2.38 5.67 -8.44
C THR A 45 -3.01 4.34 -7.99
N THR A 46 -3.43 4.29 -6.73
CA THR A 46 -4.17 3.15 -6.16
C THR A 46 -5.49 2.83 -6.88
N SER A 47 -6.08 3.76 -7.63
CA SER A 47 -7.27 3.52 -8.46
C SER A 47 -6.94 2.99 -9.86
N GLY A 48 -5.65 2.87 -10.21
CA GLY A 48 -5.19 2.46 -11.53
C GLY A 48 -5.10 3.60 -12.55
N LEU A 49 -5.13 4.86 -12.09
CA LEU A 49 -4.91 6.02 -12.96
C LEU A 49 -3.43 6.14 -13.29
N PHE A 50 -3.11 6.29 -14.58
CA PHE A 50 -1.80 6.69 -15.06
C PHE A 50 -1.75 8.20 -15.19
N ALA A 51 -0.71 8.81 -14.63
CA ALA A 51 -0.52 10.26 -14.70
C ALA A 51 0.97 10.63 -14.64
N THR A 52 1.27 11.90 -14.91
CA THR A 52 2.60 12.48 -14.75
C THR A 52 2.59 13.48 -13.60
N VAL A 53 3.61 13.46 -12.76
CA VAL A 53 3.75 14.45 -11.66
C VAL A 53 4.17 15.80 -12.24
N VAL A 54 3.37 16.83 -12.01
CA VAL A 54 3.66 18.21 -12.44
C VAL A 54 4.21 19.05 -11.30
N ASP A 55 3.70 18.84 -10.09
CA ASP A 55 4.14 19.54 -8.89
C ASP A 55 3.98 18.69 -7.64
N ILE A 56 4.75 18.99 -6.60
CA ILE A 56 4.73 18.30 -5.31
C ILE A 56 4.68 19.36 -4.21
N ASP A 57 3.58 19.40 -3.47
CA ASP A 57 3.42 20.25 -2.30
C ASP A 57 3.80 19.47 -1.03
N THR A 58 4.91 19.86 -0.42
CA THR A 58 5.40 19.24 0.82
C THR A 58 4.74 19.78 2.08
N GLU A 59 4.10 20.95 2.03
CA GLU A 59 3.41 21.54 3.18
C GLU A 59 2.05 20.86 3.40
N ASP A 60 1.31 20.61 2.30
CA ASP A 60 -0.03 20.03 2.33
C ASP A 60 -0.07 18.50 2.06
N ASP A 61 1.08 17.87 1.81
CA ASP A 61 1.23 16.45 1.46
C ASP A 61 0.38 16.04 0.22
N THR A 62 0.35 16.93 -0.77
CA THR A 62 -0.37 16.76 -2.02
C THR A 62 0.57 16.72 -3.23
N VAL A 63 0.06 16.17 -4.33
CA VAL A 63 0.75 16.03 -5.60
C VAL A 63 -0.20 16.42 -6.71
N ASP A 64 0.30 17.22 -7.66
CA ASP A 64 -0.45 17.60 -8.84
C ASP A 64 -0.11 16.67 -10.00
N LEU A 65 -1.15 16.04 -10.54
CA LEU A 65 -1.06 15.00 -11.55
C LEU A 65 -1.72 15.46 -12.85
N GLU A 66 -0.97 15.41 -13.94
CA GLU A 66 -1.49 15.61 -15.29
C GLU A 66 -1.96 14.27 -15.87
N ILE A 67 -3.23 14.24 -16.30
CA ILE A 67 -3.89 13.05 -16.85
C ILE A 67 -4.13 13.11 -18.36
N ALA A 68 -4.10 14.32 -18.92
CA ALA A 68 -4.21 14.65 -20.33
C ALA A 68 -3.65 16.07 -20.54
N GLU A 69 -3.45 16.47 -21.79
CA GLU A 69 -2.95 17.81 -22.14
C GLU A 69 -3.78 18.90 -21.45
N ASP A 70 -3.10 19.71 -20.62
CA ASP A 70 -3.68 20.80 -19.82
C ASP A 70 -4.71 20.36 -18.76
N VAL A 71 -4.81 19.07 -18.42
CA VAL A 71 -5.72 18.55 -17.38
C VAL A 71 -4.92 18.11 -16.16
N VAL A 72 -4.84 19.01 -15.17
CA VAL A 72 -4.15 18.77 -13.90
C VAL A 72 -5.15 18.59 -12.77
N THR A 73 -4.89 17.61 -11.89
CA THR A 73 -5.71 17.29 -10.73
C THR A 73 -4.84 17.11 -9.49
N THR A 74 -5.31 17.59 -8.35
CA THR A 74 -4.59 17.48 -7.07
C THR A 74 -5.00 16.23 -6.30
N TRP A 75 -4.03 15.44 -5.89
CA TRP A 75 -4.21 14.20 -5.12
C TRP A 75 -3.37 14.23 -3.85
N LYS A 76 -3.70 13.38 -2.87
CA LYS A 76 -2.80 13.14 -1.75
C LYS A 76 -1.58 12.36 -2.23
N ARG A 77 -0.40 12.64 -1.67
CA ARG A 77 0.81 11.85 -1.94
C ARG A 77 0.63 10.36 -1.60
N THR A 78 -0.25 10.08 -0.65
CA THR A 78 -0.66 8.71 -0.28
C THR A 78 -1.41 7.94 -1.36
N ALA A 79 -1.94 8.61 -2.39
CA ALA A 79 -2.65 7.97 -3.48
C ALA A 79 -1.73 7.27 -4.50
N ILE A 80 -0.42 7.58 -4.48
CA ILE A 80 0.59 6.99 -5.37
C ILE A 80 0.90 5.55 -4.92
N LEU A 81 0.76 4.61 -5.86
CA LEU A 81 1.02 3.19 -5.66
C LEU A 81 2.38 2.79 -6.22
N GLU A 82 2.71 3.27 -7.41
CA GLU A 82 3.92 2.92 -8.14
C GLU A 82 4.49 4.15 -8.84
N ILE A 83 5.82 4.29 -8.80
CA ILE A 83 6.57 5.31 -9.54
C ILE A 83 7.26 4.60 -10.70
N ARG A 84 6.99 5.09 -11.90
CA ARG A 84 7.66 4.70 -13.13
C ARG A 84 8.53 5.88 -13.56
N PRO A 85 9.85 5.83 -13.32
CA PRO A 85 10.73 6.89 -13.78
C PRO A 85 10.53 7.06 -15.29
N ALA A 86 10.35 8.32 -15.72
CA ALA A 86 10.25 8.60 -17.14
C ALA A 86 11.51 8.05 -17.83
N ALA A 87 11.32 7.23 -18.87
CA ALA A 87 12.41 6.66 -19.63
C ALA A 87 13.15 7.78 -20.37
N THR A 88 14.08 8.45 -19.69
CA THR A 88 15.23 9.04 -20.36
C THR A 88 16.07 7.89 -20.86
N GLU A 89 16.29 7.84 -22.17
CA GLU A 89 17.30 6.97 -22.80
C GLU A 89 18.60 7.07 -21.97
N ASP A 90 19.18 5.90 -21.63
CA ASP A 90 20.28 5.68 -20.69
C ASP A 90 19.92 5.57 -19.19
N THR A 91 19.39 4.42 -18.78
CA THR A 91 19.98 3.56 -17.73
C THR A 91 19.26 2.20 -17.72
N GLU A 92 20.08 1.15 -17.70
CA GLU A 92 19.70 -0.27 -17.74
C GLU A 92 18.60 -0.67 -16.75
N ALA A 93 17.84 -1.66 -17.21
CA ALA A 93 16.80 -2.36 -16.49
C ALA A 93 17.32 -3.01 -15.19
N GLU A 94 16.69 -2.67 -14.07
CA GLU A 94 16.47 -3.61 -12.97
C GLU A 94 14.97 -3.89 -12.88
N THR A 95 14.56 -4.92 -13.61
CA THR A 95 13.30 -5.62 -13.39
C THR A 95 13.45 -6.49 -12.14
N GLU A 96 13.18 -5.93 -10.96
CA GLU A 96 12.87 -6.77 -9.79
C GLU A 96 11.39 -7.11 -9.78
N THR A 97 11.07 -8.16 -10.53
CA THR A 97 9.81 -8.90 -10.42
C THR A 97 9.74 -9.51 -9.02
N VAL A 98 8.97 -8.91 -8.10
CA VAL A 98 8.51 -9.63 -6.91
C VAL A 98 7.10 -10.14 -7.17
N THR A 99 7.01 -11.19 -7.97
CA THR A 99 5.91 -12.14 -7.90
C THR A 99 6.38 -13.32 -7.07
N GLU A 100 6.15 -13.28 -5.76
CA GLU A 100 5.98 -14.51 -4.98
C GLU A 100 4.67 -14.38 -4.21
N VAL A 101 3.59 -14.69 -4.92
CA VAL A 101 2.33 -15.14 -4.32
C VAL A 101 2.62 -16.52 -3.74
N ALA A 102 3.12 -16.56 -2.50
CA ALA A 102 3.02 -17.73 -1.66
C ALA A 102 1.61 -17.76 -1.08
N ALA A 103 0.73 -18.49 -1.77
CA ALA A 103 -0.55 -18.91 -1.28
C ALA A 103 -0.36 -19.78 -0.02
N ASP A 104 -0.68 -19.24 1.15
CA ASP A 104 -1.11 -20.05 2.28
C ASP A 104 -2.31 -19.37 2.93
N ALA A 105 -3.50 -19.82 2.52
CA ALA A 105 -4.75 -19.49 3.15
C ALA A 105 -5.13 -20.62 4.10
N PRO A 106 -5.24 -20.39 5.41
CA PRO A 106 -6.17 -21.14 6.22
C PRO A 106 -7.50 -20.39 6.22
N ALA A 107 -8.50 -21.06 5.66
CA ALA A 107 -9.90 -20.73 5.74
C ALA A 107 -10.32 -20.43 7.20
N GLN A 108 -10.98 -19.30 7.41
CA GLN A 108 -11.99 -19.15 8.47
C GLN A 108 -13.17 -18.34 7.91
N ILE A 109 -14.11 -19.07 7.32
CA ILE A 109 -15.51 -18.68 7.26
C ILE A 109 -16.06 -18.68 8.69
N ALA A 110 -16.17 -17.50 9.30
CA ALA A 110 -17.00 -17.29 10.47
C ALA A 110 -18.38 -16.81 9.99
N GLU A 111 -19.28 -17.77 9.85
CA GLU A 111 -20.72 -17.59 9.75
C GLU A 111 -21.27 -17.08 11.10
N VAL A 112 -21.66 -15.80 11.20
CA VAL A 112 -22.68 -15.20 12.11
C VAL A 112 -22.88 -13.75 11.60
N ALA A 113 -24.02 -13.15 11.27
CA ALA A 113 -25.43 -13.44 11.43
C ALA A 113 -26.23 -12.77 10.29
N ASP A 114 -27.32 -13.43 9.95
CA ASP A 114 -28.49 -12.93 9.23
C ASP A 114 -29.10 -11.74 10.00
N ASP A 115 -29.12 -10.53 9.42
CA ASP A 115 -30.17 -9.54 9.67
C ASP A 115 -30.24 -8.55 8.49
N ALA A 116 -31.05 -8.90 7.50
CA ALA A 116 -31.45 -8.00 6.42
C ALA A 116 -32.75 -7.28 6.84
N PRO A 117 -32.80 -5.93 6.91
CA PRO A 117 -34.09 -5.26 6.96
C PRO A 117 -34.70 -5.34 5.56
N LYS A 118 -35.71 -6.21 5.42
CA LYS A 118 -36.53 -6.30 4.20
C LYS A 118 -37.25 -4.98 3.99
N LEU A 119 -36.83 -4.26 2.96
CA LEU A 119 -37.60 -3.20 2.32
C LEU A 119 -38.79 -3.85 1.59
N THR A 120 -39.93 -4.00 2.28
CA THR A 120 -41.21 -4.29 1.63
C THR A 120 -42.03 -3.00 1.61
N LYS A 121 -42.24 -2.56 0.39
CA LYS A 121 -43.06 -1.45 -0.08
C LYS A 121 -44.53 -1.78 0.12
N ASP A 122 -45.24 -0.95 0.87
CA ASP A 122 -46.67 -0.64 0.72
C ASP A 122 -46.90 0.81 1.16
#